data_AF-A0A3P7LQF1-F1
#
_entry.id   AF-A0A3P7LQF1-F1
#
_cell.length_a   1.000
_cell.length_b   1.000
_cell.length_c   1.000
_cell.angle_alpha   90.00
_cell.angle_beta   90.00
_cell.angle_gamma   90.00
#
_symmetry.space_group_name_H-M   'P 1'
#
loop_
_entity.id
_entity.type
_entity.pdbx_description
1 polymer ?
#
loop_
_entity_poly.entity_id
_entity_poly.type
_entity_poly.pdbx_seq_one_letter_code
_entity_poly.pdbx_strand_id
1 'polypeptide(L)'
;MAEAQQSDEEILRFRYKASSLVLRDFPLPTGAGTITCDIYTGHERPFVPATLRRKIFNILHGLSHPGVQATVKLITDRFVWPNINRDVRLWTQSCLPSTSANSFIPPDLDTCKFALVRHDAVSRPLQPPYHGPYKVVQRSNKDFVIHRNVKSDTVSIYRVKRVR
;
A
#
# COMPACT_ATOMS: atom_id res chain seq x y z
N MET A 1 1.42 23.94 4.54
CA MET A 1 0.99 23.08 5.66
C MET A 1 0.64 23.94 6.87
N ALA A 2 1.62 24.59 7.51
CA ALA A 2 1.39 25.48 8.66
C ALA A 2 0.38 26.61 8.37
N GLU A 3 0.51 27.30 7.24
CA GLU A 3 -0.45 28.32 6.80
C GLU A 3 -1.89 27.77 6.69
N ALA A 4 -2.06 26.60 6.08
CA ALA A 4 -3.36 25.95 5.95
C ALA A 4 -3.95 25.50 7.30
N GLN A 5 -3.14 25.32 8.35
CA GLN A 5 -3.62 25.00 9.70
C GLN A 5 -4.16 26.25 10.42
N GLN A 6 -3.65 27.46 10.11
CA GLN A 6 -4.07 28.68 10.80
C GLN A 6 -5.56 29.00 10.60
N SER A 7 -6.11 28.62 9.45
CA SER A 7 -7.52 28.82 9.10
C SER A 7 -8.36 27.54 9.19
N ASP A 8 -7.86 26.48 9.84
CA ASP A 8 -8.57 25.19 9.89
C ASP A 8 -9.49 25.09 11.12
N GLU A 9 -10.79 25.14 10.86
CA GLU A 9 -11.84 25.03 11.88
C GLU A 9 -11.87 23.66 12.59
N GLU A 10 -11.40 22.57 11.96
CA GLU A 10 -11.32 21.26 12.62
C GLU A 10 -10.28 21.27 13.74
N ILE A 11 -9.14 21.96 13.56
CA ILE A 11 -8.13 22.08 14.61
C ILE A 11 -8.73 22.71 15.87
N LEU A 12 -9.51 23.78 15.72
CA LEU A 12 -10.21 24.42 16.84
C LEU A 12 -11.16 23.43 17.50
N ARG A 13 -12.00 22.73 16.72
CA ARG A 13 -12.95 21.75 17.26
C ARG A 13 -12.29 20.66 18.09
N PHE A 14 -11.15 20.13 17.66
CA PHE A 14 -10.42 19.08 18.40
C PHE A 14 -9.65 19.59 19.61
N ARG A 15 -9.35 20.90 19.70
CA ARG A 15 -8.81 21.51 20.92
C ARG A 15 -9.86 21.67 22.01
N TYR A 16 -11.08 22.06 21.64
CA TYR A 16 -12.13 22.39 22.60
C TYR A 16 -13.06 21.23 22.96
N LYS A 17 -13.17 20.20 22.10
CA LYS A 17 -14.00 19.02 22.35
C LYS A 17 -13.17 17.87 22.88
N ALA A 18 -13.69 17.16 23.89
CA ALA A 18 -13.11 15.92 24.38
C ALA A 18 -12.93 14.93 23.20
N SER A 19 -11.68 14.65 22.87
CA SER A 19 -11.28 13.76 21.78
C SER A 19 -10.04 12.97 22.19
N SER A 20 -9.74 11.90 21.47
CA SER A 20 -8.50 11.14 21.69
C SER A 20 -7.25 11.82 21.13
N LEU A 21 -7.37 12.98 20.48
CA LEU A 21 -6.25 13.75 19.93
C LEU A 21 -5.71 14.72 20.99
N VAL A 22 -4.39 14.78 21.11
CA VAL A 22 -3.70 15.74 21.98
C VAL A 22 -2.91 16.68 21.09
N LEU A 23 -3.54 17.79 20.70
CA LEU A 23 -2.97 18.76 19.77
C LEU A 23 -2.11 19.81 20.48
N ARG A 24 -0.87 20.00 20.02
CA ARG A 24 0.05 21.04 20.49
C ARG A 24 0.71 21.77 19.33
N ASP A 25 1.04 23.03 19.56
CA ASP A 25 1.75 23.87 18.59
C ASP A 25 3.25 23.81 18.82
N PHE A 26 4.00 23.63 17.74
CA PHE A 26 5.46 23.61 17.71
C PHE A 26 5.97 24.70 16.77
N PRO A 27 7.02 25.45 17.13
CA PRO A 27 7.62 26.44 16.24
C PRO A 27 8.25 25.76 15.02
N LEU A 28 8.15 26.40 13.86
CA LEU A 28 8.84 25.91 12.66
C LEU A 28 10.36 26.16 12.76
N PRO A 29 11.21 25.20 12.32
CA PRO A 29 12.65 25.34 12.43
C PRO A 29 13.25 26.42 11.51
N THR A 30 12.55 26.81 10.45
CA THR A 30 13.08 27.67 9.38
C THR A 30 12.23 28.92 9.11
N GLY A 31 11.41 29.38 10.05
CA GLY A 31 10.64 30.61 9.85
C GLY A 31 9.71 31.01 10.99
N ALA A 32 8.99 32.11 10.78
CA ALA A 32 7.93 32.54 11.68
C ALA A 32 6.67 31.68 11.49
N GLY A 33 6.13 31.15 12.58
CA GLY A 33 4.90 30.37 12.59
C GLY A 33 5.00 29.08 13.41
N THR A 34 3.87 28.41 13.57
CA THR A 34 3.74 27.15 14.29
C THR A 34 3.11 26.07 13.43
N ILE A 35 3.38 24.81 13.78
CA ILE A 35 2.71 23.64 13.24
C ILE A 35 2.00 22.91 14.38
N THR A 36 0.72 22.61 14.19
CA THR A 36 -0.06 21.82 15.13
C THR A 36 0.18 20.33 14.89
N CYS A 37 0.58 19.61 15.93
CA CYS A 37 0.85 18.18 15.91
C CYS A 37 0.03 17.45 16.98
N ASP A 38 -0.37 16.21 16.70
CA ASP A 38 -0.80 15.25 17.72
C ASP A 38 0.42 14.61 18.38
N ILE A 39 0.38 14.51 19.71
CA ILE A 39 1.48 13.92 20.52
C ILE A 39 1.08 12.65 21.26
N TYR A 40 -0.17 12.19 21.11
CA TYR A 40 -0.71 11.11 21.94
C TYR A 40 0.01 9.76 21.72
N THR A 41 0.48 9.49 20.50
CA THR A 41 1.05 8.18 20.12
C THR A 41 2.56 8.05 20.32
N GLY A 42 3.19 8.93 21.11
CA GLY A 42 4.63 8.87 21.41
C GLY A 42 5.55 9.43 20.32
N HIS A 43 5.00 9.84 19.18
CA HIS A 43 5.70 10.59 18.12
C HIS A 43 4.82 11.75 17.66
N GLU A 44 5.45 12.89 17.37
CA GLU A 44 4.78 14.09 16.91
C GLU A 44 4.31 13.91 15.47
N ARG A 45 2.99 13.99 15.25
CA ARG A 45 2.38 13.83 13.92
C ARG A 45 1.64 15.10 13.54
N PRO A 46 2.07 15.84 12.50
CA PRO A 46 1.36 17.03 12.04
C PRO A 46 -0.11 16.74 11.69
N PHE A 47 -1.01 17.58 12.19
CA PHE A 47 -2.43 17.50 11.87
C PHE A 47 -2.67 18.00 10.44
N VAL A 48 -3.35 17.23 9.61
CA VAL A 48 -3.54 17.56 8.18
C VAL A 48 -4.90 18.23 7.91
N PRO A 49 -4.91 19.51 7.49
CA PRO A 49 -6.10 20.19 7.01
C PRO A 49 -6.80 19.46 5.87
N ALA A 50 -8.13 19.53 5.81
CA ALA A 50 -8.94 18.81 4.82
C ALA A 50 -8.45 19.03 3.37
N THR A 51 -8.04 20.25 3.04
CA THR A 51 -7.55 20.67 1.72
C THR A 51 -6.24 19.99 1.29
N LEU A 52 -5.45 19.47 2.24
CA LEU A 52 -4.15 18.85 2.00
C LEU A 52 -4.17 17.32 2.05
N ARG A 53 -5.19 16.71 2.66
CA ARG A 53 -5.24 15.25 2.89
C ARG A 53 -5.06 14.44 1.61
N ARG A 54 -5.78 14.82 0.54
CA ARG A 54 -5.68 14.14 -0.76
C ARG A 54 -4.29 14.28 -1.39
N LYS A 55 -3.67 15.46 -1.28
CA LYS A 55 -2.32 15.71 -1.82
C LYS A 55 -1.29 14.83 -1.12
N ILE A 56 -1.33 14.78 0.22
CA ILE A 56 -0.46 13.91 1.02
C ILE A 56 -0.66 12.44 0.67
N PHE A 57 -1.92 12.00 0.57
CA PHE A 57 -2.24 10.64 0.14
C PHE A 57 -1.61 10.32 -1.23
N ASN A 58 -1.81 11.15 -2.24
CA ASN A 58 -1.30 10.88 -3.59
C ASN A 58 0.24 10.72 -3.61
N ILE A 59 0.96 11.57 -2.88
CA ILE A 59 2.43 11.53 -2.78
C ILE A 59 2.88 10.21 -2.11
N LEU A 60 2.31 9.87 -0.95
CA LEU A 60 2.76 8.71 -0.16
C LEU A 60 2.26 7.37 -0.71
N HIS A 61 1.09 7.37 -1.33
CA HIS A 61 0.54 6.19 -1.99
C HIS A 61 1.42 5.75 -3.17
N GLY A 62 1.91 6.71 -3.98
CA GLY A 62 2.84 6.42 -5.07
C GLY A 62 4.17 5.79 -4.62
N LEU A 63 4.62 6.11 -3.41
CA LEU A 63 5.85 5.56 -2.80
C LEU A 63 5.66 4.17 -2.18
N SER A 64 4.43 3.82 -1.77
CA SER A 64 4.15 2.60 -1.00
C SER A 64 3.88 1.35 -1.84
N HIS A 65 3.89 1.46 -3.18
CA HIS A 65 3.27 0.51 -4.10
C HIS A 65 1.76 0.30 -3.81
N PRO A 66 0.94 -0.27 -4.74
CA PRO A 66 -0.52 -0.28 -4.61
C PRO A 66 -1.02 -1.29 -3.56
N GLY A 67 -0.77 -0.99 -2.27
CA GLY A 67 -1.19 -1.77 -1.12
C GLY A 67 -1.86 -0.89 -0.07
N VAL A 68 -3.11 -1.22 0.26
CA VAL A 68 -3.92 -0.49 1.26
C VAL A 68 -3.23 -0.45 2.61
N GLN A 69 -2.77 -1.60 3.12
CA GLN A 69 -2.16 -1.68 4.46
C GLN A 69 -0.83 -0.93 4.53
N ALA A 70 -0.01 -1.04 3.49
CA ALA A 70 1.26 -0.32 3.40
C ALA A 70 1.04 1.20 3.39
N THR A 71 0.08 1.66 2.59
CA THR A 71 -0.28 3.08 2.48
C THR A 71 -0.86 3.61 3.79
N VAL A 72 -1.78 2.86 4.43
CA VAL A 72 -2.33 3.23 5.75
C VAL A 72 -1.21 3.42 6.75
N LYS A 73 -0.35 2.40 6.92
CA LYS A 73 0.77 2.46 7.87
C LYS A 73 1.68 3.66 7.60
N LEU A 74 2.13 3.84 6.36
CA LEU A 74 3.06 4.92 6.01
C LEU A 74 2.49 6.30 6.34
N ILE A 75 1.20 6.51 6.08
CA ILE A 75 0.55 7.78 6.34
C ILE A 75 0.32 7.97 7.84
N THR A 76 -0.23 6.98 8.55
CA THR A 76 -0.54 7.10 9.99
C THR A 76 0.67 7.20 10.89
N ASP A 77 1.83 6.71 10.43
CA ASP A 77 3.11 6.86 11.12
C ASP A 77 3.62 8.31 11.08
N ARG A 78 3.15 9.13 10.13
CA ARG A 78 3.69 10.49 9.88
C ARG A 78 2.69 11.61 10.08
N PHE A 79 1.40 11.33 9.93
CA PHE A 79 0.36 12.35 9.87
C PHE A 79 -0.88 11.92 10.65
N VAL A 80 -1.71 12.89 11.00
CA VAL A 80 -2.99 12.66 11.68
C VAL A 80 -4.09 13.53 11.07
N TRP A 81 -5.28 12.97 10.95
CA TRP A 81 -6.53 13.71 10.71
C TRP A 81 -7.73 12.82 11.08
N PRO A 82 -8.94 13.38 11.22
CA PRO A 82 -10.13 12.61 11.56
C PRO A 82 -10.44 11.57 10.48
N ASN A 83 -10.70 10.33 10.90
CA ASN A 83 -11.01 9.22 9.99
C ASN A 83 -9.91 8.86 8.97
N ILE A 84 -8.64 9.18 9.25
CA ILE A 84 -7.47 8.88 8.41
C ILE A 84 -7.46 7.46 7.82
N ASN A 85 -7.75 6.45 8.65
CA ASN A 85 -7.80 5.05 8.20
C ASN A 85 -8.90 4.80 7.18
N ARG A 86 -10.08 5.41 7.36
CA ARG A 86 -11.22 5.26 6.45
C ARG A 86 -10.92 5.92 5.12
N ASP A 87 -10.44 7.17 5.17
CA ASP A 87 -10.11 7.94 3.98
C ASP A 87 -9.06 7.23 3.13
N VAL A 88 -7.93 6.84 3.72
CA VAL A 88 -6.84 6.17 3.00
C VAL A 88 -7.30 4.85 2.38
N ARG A 89 -8.11 4.06 3.09
CA ARG A 89 -8.69 2.83 2.55
C ARG A 89 -9.58 3.09 1.35
N LEU A 90 -10.53 4.01 1.47
CA LEU A 90 -11.43 4.38 0.37
C LEU A 90 -10.65 4.90 -0.83
N TRP A 91 -9.66 5.77 -0.59
CA TRP A 91 -8.86 6.36 -1.65
C TRP A 91 -8.00 5.33 -2.36
N THR A 92 -7.38 4.41 -1.62
CA THR A 92 -6.61 3.31 -2.23
C THR A 92 -7.51 2.35 -3.02
N GLN A 93 -8.75 2.12 -2.58
CA GLN A 93 -9.73 1.29 -3.30
C GLN A 93 -10.26 1.97 -4.58
N SER A 94 -10.39 3.30 -4.56
CA SER A 94 -10.81 4.10 -5.72
C SER A 94 -9.68 4.43 -6.69
N CYS A 95 -8.42 4.22 -6.30
CA CYS A 95 -7.32 4.22 -7.25
C CYS A 95 -7.58 3.05 -8.21
N LEU A 96 -8.01 3.37 -9.43
CA LEU A 96 -7.89 2.46 -10.58
C LEU A 96 -6.50 1.83 -10.47
N PRO A 97 -6.35 0.50 -10.62
CA PRO A 97 -5.04 -0.12 -10.56
C PRO A 97 -4.16 0.64 -11.54
N SER A 98 -3.29 1.50 -11.00
CA SER A 98 -2.38 2.27 -11.81
C SER A 98 -1.53 1.21 -12.49
N THR A 99 -1.64 1.17 -13.82
CA THR A 99 -0.77 0.46 -14.73
C THR A 99 0.63 1.08 -14.62
N SER A 100 1.24 0.91 -13.45
CA SER A 100 2.63 1.18 -13.13
C SER A 100 3.21 0.03 -12.31
N ALA A 101 2.66 -1.17 -12.49
CA ALA A 101 3.52 -2.32 -12.67
C ALA A 101 3.94 -2.30 -14.14
N ASN A 102 5.16 -1.81 -14.39
CA ASN A 102 5.95 -2.29 -15.51
C ASN A 102 5.62 -3.77 -15.69
N SER A 103 5.17 -4.14 -16.89
CA SER A 103 4.95 -5.51 -17.31
C SER A 103 6.29 -6.25 -17.22
N PHE A 104 6.67 -6.67 -16.02
CA PHE A 104 7.76 -7.60 -15.81
C PHE A 104 7.14 -8.98 -15.67
N ILE A 105 6.51 -9.43 -16.77
CA ILE A 105 6.65 -10.84 -17.09
C ILE A 105 8.10 -10.94 -17.58
N PRO A 106 8.99 -11.62 -16.84
CA PRO A 106 10.32 -11.93 -17.37
C PRO A 106 10.15 -12.43 -18.83
N PRO A 107 10.90 -11.90 -19.82
CA PRO A 107 10.67 -12.22 -21.23
C PRO A 107 10.66 -13.73 -21.55
N ASP A 108 11.36 -14.50 -20.71
CA ASP A 108 11.39 -15.95 -20.74
C ASP A 108 10.03 -16.58 -20.39
N LEU A 109 9.20 -15.97 -19.53
CA LEU A 109 7.89 -16.47 -19.11
C LEU A 109 6.73 -16.08 -20.05
N ASP A 110 6.88 -15.03 -20.84
CA ASP A 110 5.84 -14.55 -21.76
C ASP A 110 5.50 -15.60 -22.84
N THR A 111 6.52 -16.33 -23.30
CA THR A 111 6.40 -17.38 -24.34
C THR A 111 6.23 -18.80 -23.78
N CYS A 112 6.19 -18.99 -22.46
CA CYS A 112 6.24 -20.32 -21.84
C CYS A 112 4.96 -21.14 -22.04
N LYS A 113 5.01 -22.25 -22.77
CA LYS A 113 3.90 -23.22 -22.88
C LYS A 113 3.69 -24.05 -21.61
N PHE A 114 4.76 -24.28 -20.86
CA PHE A 114 4.75 -25.07 -19.63
C PHE A 114 5.52 -24.35 -18.53
N ALA A 115 5.06 -24.50 -17.29
CA ALA A 115 5.70 -23.86 -16.15
C ALA A 115 5.76 -24.77 -14.92
N LEU A 116 6.81 -24.57 -14.12
CA LEU A 116 7.00 -25.18 -12.81
C LEU A 116 6.45 -24.24 -11.74
N VAL A 117 5.64 -24.75 -10.82
CA VAL A 117 4.98 -23.96 -9.78
C VAL A 117 5.54 -24.33 -8.40
N ARG A 118 5.96 -23.31 -7.64
CA ARG A 118 6.47 -23.45 -6.29
C ARG A 118 5.35 -23.84 -5.33
N HIS A 119 5.55 -24.87 -4.51
CA HIS A 119 4.62 -25.26 -3.46
C HIS A 119 5.18 -24.86 -2.10
N ASP A 120 4.57 -23.86 -1.45
CA ASP A 120 5.09 -23.27 -0.19
C ASP A 120 4.66 -24.04 1.08
N ALA A 121 4.13 -25.25 0.93
CA ALA A 121 3.84 -26.12 2.07
C ALA A 121 5.14 -26.66 2.67
N VAL A 122 5.14 -26.98 3.98
CA VAL A 122 6.28 -27.64 4.64
C VAL A 122 6.52 -28.99 3.98
N SER A 123 7.45 -29.02 3.05
CA SER A 123 7.82 -30.23 2.31
C SER A 123 8.76 -31.10 3.12
N ARG A 124 8.71 -32.42 2.87
CA ARG A 124 9.63 -33.38 3.49
C ARG A 124 11.08 -33.01 3.12
N PRO A 125 12.07 -33.32 3.98
CA PRO A 125 13.47 -33.19 3.61
C PRO A 125 13.68 -33.97 2.31
N LEU A 126 14.24 -33.35 1.27
CA LEU A 126 14.51 -33.89 -0.07
C LEU A 126 13.41 -33.73 -1.16
N GLN A 127 12.24 -33.14 -0.90
CA GLN A 127 11.29 -32.85 -1.99
C GLN A 127 11.63 -31.53 -2.72
N PRO A 128 11.66 -31.51 -4.07
CA PRO A 128 11.88 -30.29 -4.82
C PRO A 128 10.74 -29.29 -4.55
N PRO A 129 11.05 -28.01 -4.32
CA PRO A 129 10.04 -27.01 -3.94
C PRO A 129 9.12 -26.61 -5.11
N TYR A 130 9.37 -27.14 -6.31
CA TYR A 130 8.58 -26.87 -7.51
C TYR A 130 7.97 -28.16 -8.04
N HIS A 131 6.69 -28.09 -8.43
CA HIS A 131 5.96 -29.16 -9.11
C HIS A 131 5.62 -28.73 -10.54
N GLY A 132 5.36 -29.70 -11.40
CA GLY A 132 5.06 -29.48 -12.83
C GLY A 132 5.95 -30.35 -13.71
N PRO A 133 5.98 -30.15 -15.03
CA PRO A 133 5.43 -29.02 -15.80
C PRO A 133 3.91 -28.96 -15.91
N TYR A 134 3.31 -27.77 -15.75
CA TYR A 134 1.90 -27.53 -15.99
C TYR A 134 1.68 -26.68 -17.24
N LYS A 135 0.66 -27.01 -18.04
CA LYS A 135 0.32 -26.26 -19.25
C LYS A 135 -0.22 -24.88 -18.87
N VAL A 136 0.36 -23.82 -19.41
CA VAL A 136 -0.14 -22.45 -19.20
C VAL A 136 -1.33 -22.21 -20.11
N VAL A 137 -2.49 -21.95 -19.50
CA VAL A 137 -3.78 -21.70 -20.18
C VAL A 137 -3.97 -20.22 -20.44
N GLN A 138 -3.72 -19.38 -19.43
CA GLN A 138 -3.84 -17.92 -19.53
C GLN A 138 -2.72 -17.24 -18.77
N ARG A 139 -2.29 -16.08 -19.25
CA ARG A 139 -1.27 -15.24 -18.63
C ARG A 139 -1.88 -13.87 -18.32
N SER A 140 -1.54 -13.36 -17.15
CA SER A 140 -1.81 -11.99 -16.73
C SER A 140 -0.54 -11.39 -16.15
N ASN A 141 -0.56 -10.09 -15.85
CA ASN A 141 0.56 -9.37 -15.28
C ASN A 141 0.96 -9.81 -13.86
N LYS A 142 0.07 -10.52 -13.15
CA LYS A 142 0.29 -10.95 -11.77
C LYS A 142 0.19 -12.46 -11.59
N ASP A 143 -0.60 -13.10 -12.44
CA ASP A 143 -1.02 -14.49 -12.28
C ASP A 143 -0.96 -15.26 -13.59
N PHE A 144 -0.70 -16.56 -13.47
CA PHE A 144 -0.76 -17.56 -14.52
C PHE A 144 -1.90 -18.51 -14.20
N VAL A 145 -2.76 -18.78 -15.17
CA VAL A 145 -3.71 -19.88 -15.08
C VAL A 145 -3.03 -21.09 -15.69
N ILE A 146 -2.79 -22.11 -14.87
CA ILE A 146 -2.20 -23.38 -15.28
C ILE A 146 -3.25 -24.49 -15.26
N HIS A 147 -3.08 -25.48 -16.12
CA HIS A 147 -3.89 -26.70 -16.08
C HIS A 147 -3.25 -27.71 -15.14
N ARG A 148 -3.92 -28.03 -14.03
CA ARG A 148 -3.49 -29.00 -13.03
C ARG A 148 -4.55 -30.09 -12.88
N ASN A 149 -4.27 -31.28 -13.40
CA ASN A 149 -5.21 -32.41 -13.49
C ASN A 149 -6.48 -32.02 -14.28
N VAL A 150 -7.67 -32.20 -13.70
CA VAL A 150 -8.99 -31.94 -14.34
C VAL A 150 -9.44 -30.48 -14.16
N LYS A 151 -8.65 -29.62 -13.51
CA LYS A 151 -9.03 -28.23 -13.19
C LYS A 151 -7.94 -27.23 -13.58
N SER A 152 -8.37 -26.01 -13.89
CA SER A 152 -7.47 -24.86 -14.04
C SER A 152 -7.24 -24.21 -12.68
N ASP A 153 -6.01 -23.80 -12.42
CA ASP A 153 -5.58 -23.21 -11.15
C ASP A 153 -4.82 -21.90 -11.42
N THR A 154 -5.00 -20.91 -10.55
CA THR A 154 -4.40 -19.57 -10.71
C THR A 154 -3.23 -19.43 -9.75
N VAL A 155 -2.05 -19.16 -10.29
CA VAL A 155 -0.79 -19.10 -9.54
C VAL A 155 -0.09 -17.76 -9.80
N SER A 156 0.38 -17.11 -8.74
CA SER A 156 1.11 -15.86 -8.90
C SER A 156 2.43 -16.06 -9.66
N ILE A 157 2.81 -15.10 -10.51
CA ILE A 157 4.05 -15.10 -11.28
C ILE A 157 5.30 -15.34 -10.43
N TYR A 158 5.31 -14.87 -9.18
CA TYR A 158 6.43 -15.07 -8.24
C TYR A 158 6.62 -16.52 -7.79
N ARG A 159 5.63 -17.40 -8.05
CA ARG A 159 5.67 -18.83 -7.76
C ARG A 159 5.94 -19.64 -9.03
N VAL A 160 6.21 -19.02 -10.16
CA VAL A 160 6.37 -19.68 -11.46
C VAL A 160 7.83 -19.67 -11.92
N LYS A 161 8.29 -20.78 -12.50
CA LYS A 161 9.56 -20.89 -13.23
C LYS A 161 9.32 -21.50 -14.61
N ARG A 162 10.06 -21.01 -15.61
CA ARG A 162 10.10 -21.63 -16.94
C ARG A 162 10.74 -23.01 -16.87
N VAL A 163 10.19 -23.95 -17.64
CA VAL A 163 10.87 -25.21 -17.97
C VAL A 163 11.93 -24.89 -19.02
N ARG A 164 13.20 -25.15 -18.72
CA ARG A 164 14.31 -25.00 -19.67
C ARG A 164 14.25 -26.07 -20.74
#